data_AF-A0A0Q7TJF4-F1
#
_entry.id   AF-A0A0Q7TJF4-F1
#
_cell.length_a   1.000
_cell.length_b   1.000
_cell.length_c   1.000
_cell.angle_alpha   90.00
_cell.angle_beta   90.00
_cell.angle_gamma   90.00
#
_symmetry.space_group_name_H-M   'P 1'
#
loop_
_entity.id
_entity.type
_entity.pdbx_description
1 polymer ?
#
loop_
_entity_poly.entity_id
_entity_poly.type
_entity_poly.pdbx_seq_one_letter_code
_entity_poly.pdbx_strand_id
1 'polypeptide(L)'
;MNSAVQIDEAVLDRSHLARMTLGNRSLEHEVLELFDRQAELLVGRMRKTDSAGVLALAHALKGSAAGIGAGAVARAAEATERAARGSVEECTAAVDRLAEAVTQARAFIAQLLRQADRQA
;
A
#
# COMPACT_ATOMS: atom_id res chain seq x y z
N MET A 1 15.97 9.66 -18.71
CA MET A 1 15.76 9.88 -17.26
C MET A 1 14.28 10.03 -16.86
N ASN A 2 13.33 10.11 -17.81
CA ASN A 2 11.90 10.35 -17.49
C ASN A 2 11.12 9.11 -17.02
N SER A 3 11.62 7.89 -17.30
CA SER A 3 10.89 6.65 -17.01
C SER A 3 10.92 6.23 -15.55
N ALA A 4 11.98 6.51 -14.80
CA ALA A 4 12.09 6.12 -13.38
C ALA A 4 11.18 6.97 -12.48
N VAL A 5 11.13 8.29 -12.73
CA VAL A 5 10.27 9.22 -11.97
C VAL A 5 8.78 8.88 -12.13
N GLN A 6 8.37 8.43 -13.33
CA GLN A 6 7.00 7.99 -13.59
C GLN A 6 6.64 6.69 -12.86
N ILE A 7 7.60 5.78 -12.68
CA ILE A 7 7.41 4.52 -11.93
C ILE A 7 7.27 4.83 -10.44
N ASP A 8 8.09 5.75 -9.92
CA ASP A 8 8.05 6.20 -8.52
C ASP A 8 6.69 6.84 -8.17
N GLU A 9 6.18 7.75 -9.02
CA GLU A 9 4.84 8.34 -8.87
C GLU A 9 3.71 7.32 -9.03
N ALA A 10 3.91 6.27 -9.83
CA ALA A 10 2.93 5.19 -9.97
C ALA A 10 2.81 4.33 -8.70
N VAL A 11 3.87 4.28 -7.89
CA VAL A 11 3.90 3.55 -6.61
C VAL A 11 3.36 4.40 -5.46
N LEU A 12 3.77 5.67 -5.38
CA LEU A 12 3.35 6.60 -4.33
C LEU A 12 3.26 8.04 -4.87
N ASP A 13 2.07 8.64 -4.80
CA ASP A 13 1.89 10.06 -5.11
C ASP A 13 2.43 10.94 -3.97
N ARG A 14 3.65 11.44 -4.16
CA ARG A 14 4.33 12.30 -3.18
C ARG A 14 3.65 13.66 -3.00
N SER A 15 2.96 14.16 -4.02
CA SER A 15 2.20 15.41 -3.93
C SER A 15 0.95 15.21 -3.09
N HIS A 16 0.28 14.07 -3.23
CA HIS A 16 -0.82 13.67 -2.35
C HIS A 16 -0.34 13.52 -0.90
N LEU A 17 0.77 12.81 -0.69
CA LEU A 17 1.34 12.63 0.65
C LEU A 17 1.61 13.98 1.32
N ALA A 18 2.32 14.89 0.63
CA ALA A 18 2.61 16.23 1.15
C ALA A 18 1.33 17.02 1.47
N ARG A 19 0.26 16.86 0.68
CA ARG A 19 -1.03 17.51 0.96
C ARG A 19 -1.70 16.94 2.21
N MET A 20 -1.65 15.62 2.41
CA MET A 20 -2.25 14.95 3.57
C MET A 20 -1.50 15.25 4.88
N THR A 21 -0.21 15.55 4.79
CA THR A 21 0.63 15.89 5.94
C THR A 21 0.89 17.38 6.11
N LEU A 22 0.23 18.22 5.30
CA LEU A 22 0.42 19.68 5.27
C LEU A 22 1.89 20.10 5.03
N GLY A 23 2.64 19.27 4.31
CA GLY A 23 4.07 19.45 4.01
C GLY A 23 5.00 19.14 5.19
N ASN A 24 4.49 18.60 6.29
CA ASN A 24 5.31 18.24 7.45
C ASN A 24 6.06 16.93 7.20
N ARG A 25 7.37 17.03 6.99
CA ARG A 25 8.27 15.89 6.73
C ARG A 25 8.29 14.84 7.84
N SER A 26 8.25 15.25 9.11
CA SER A 26 8.23 14.31 10.23
C SER A 26 6.95 13.48 10.21
N LEU A 27 5.82 14.11 9.89
CA LEU A 27 4.54 13.42 9.76
C LEU A 27 4.51 12.51 8.52
N GLU A 28 5.10 12.94 7.38
CA GLU A 28 5.27 12.08 6.21
C GLU A 28 6.03 10.78 6.56
N HIS A 29 7.11 10.88 7.32
CA HIS A 29 7.86 9.71 7.78
C HIS A 29 6.99 8.79 8.65
N GLU A 30 6.34 9.36 9.65
CA GLU A 30 5.53 8.59 10.60
C GLU A 30 4.41 7.81 9.90
N VAL A 31 3.69 8.45 8.96
CA VAL A 31 2.60 7.78 8.23
C VAL A 31 3.12 6.71 7.27
N LEU A 32 4.30 6.92 6.66
CA LEU A 32 4.91 5.92 5.78
C LEU A 32 5.39 4.68 6.57
N GLU A 33 6.01 4.88 7.74
CA GLU A 33 6.42 3.78 8.63
C GLU A 33 5.21 3.02 9.20
N LEU A 34 4.12 3.73 9.50
CA LEU A 34 2.89 3.12 9.97
C LEU A 34 2.27 2.26 8.86
N PHE A 35 2.18 2.80 7.64
CA PHE A 35 1.68 2.07 6.49
C PHE A 35 2.50 0.81 6.19
N ASP A 36 3.84 0.91 6.19
CA ASP A 36 4.74 -0.22 5.90
C ASP A 36 4.45 -1.43 6.81
N ARG A 37 4.39 -1.17 8.12
CA ARG A 37 4.10 -2.20 9.13
C ARG A 37 2.68 -2.76 9.01
N GLN A 38 1.69 -1.89 8.79
CA GLN A 38 0.30 -2.31 8.64
C GLN A 38 0.10 -3.17 7.39
N ALA A 39 0.66 -2.78 6.25
CA ALA A 39 0.45 -3.45 4.98
C ALA A 39 0.95 -4.89 5.00
N GLU A 40 2.15 -5.13 5.54
CA GLU A 40 2.70 -6.48 5.72
C GLU A 40 1.81 -7.36 6.60
N LEU A 41 1.39 -6.81 7.74
CA LEU A 41 0.56 -7.54 8.70
C LEU A 41 -0.82 -7.89 8.12
N LEU A 42 -1.46 -6.96 7.43
CA LEU A 42 -2.79 -7.18 6.85
C LEU A 42 -2.74 -8.23 5.74
N VAL A 43 -1.78 -8.15 4.81
CA VAL A 43 -1.60 -9.16 3.75
C VAL A 43 -1.29 -10.54 4.35
N GLY A 44 -0.43 -10.61 5.37
CA GLY A 44 -0.14 -11.86 6.06
C GLY A 44 -1.37 -12.51 6.73
N ARG A 45 -2.31 -11.68 7.24
CA ARG A 45 -3.57 -12.15 7.83
C ARG A 45 -4.59 -12.61 6.78
N MET A 46 -4.66 -11.95 5.62
CA MET A 46 -5.56 -12.34 4.52
C MET A 46 -5.35 -13.80 4.10
N ARG A 47 -4.10 -14.27 4.09
CA ARG A 47 -3.75 -15.66 3.74
C ARG A 47 -4.21 -16.71 4.75
N LYS A 48 -4.70 -16.30 5.92
CA LYS A 48 -5.03 -17.17 7.05
C LYS A 48 -6.49 -17.05 7.50
N THR A 49 -7.31 -16.33 6.75
CA THR A 49 -8.70 -16.04 7.09
C THR A 49 -9.63 -16.43 5.95
N ASP A 50 -10.94 -16.38 6.21
CA ASP A 50 -11.96 -16.68 5.21
C ASP A 50 -12.23 -15.46 4.33
N SER A 51 -13.09 -15.62 3.32
CA SER A 51 -13.43 -14.55 2.40
C SER A 51 -14.00 -13.29 3.08
N ALA A 52 -14.74 -13.45 4.18
CA ALA A 52 -15.26 -12.31 4.95
C ALA A 52 -14.12 -11.54 5.65
N GLY A 53 -13.15 -12.26 6.22
CA GLY A 53 -11.94 -11.67 6.78
C GLY A 53 -11.08 -10.99 5.71
N VAL A 54 -10.89 -11.62 4.54
CA VAL A 54 -10.15 -11.02 3.42
C VAL A 54 -10.80 -9.70 3.00
N LEU A 55 -12.13 -9.67 2.84
CA LEU A 55 -12.88 -8.45 2.50
C LEU A 55 -12.62 -7.32 3.52
N ALA A 56 -12.73 -7.61 4.81
CA ALA A 56 -12.52 -6.61 5.87
C ALA A 56 -11.07 -6.08 5.91
N LEU A 57 -10.09 -6.97 5.79
CA LEU A 57 -8.68 -6.59 5.78
C LEU A 57 -8.32 -5.79 4.52
N ALA A 58 -8.90 -6.15 3.36
CA ALA A 58 -8.66 -5.47 2.10
C ALA A 58 -9.25 -4.06 2.14
N HIS A 59 -10.43 -3.91 2.75
CA HIS A 59 -11.04 -2.61 3.00
C HIS A 59 -10.15 -1.70 3.84
N ALA A 60 -9.62 -2.22 4.95
CA ALA A 60 -8.72 -1.47 5.82
C ALA A 60 -7.44 -1.03 5.08
N LEU A 61 -6.82 -1.95 4.33
CA LEU A 61 -5.61 -1.65 3.56
C LEU A 61 -5.89 -0.65 2.43
N LYS A 62 -7.04 -0.72 1.77
CA LYS A 62 -7.46 0.26 0.74
C LYS A 62 -7.52 1.67 1.31
N GLY A 63 -8.15 1.85 2.48
CA GLY A 63 -8.24 3.15 3.13
C GLY A 63 -6.87 3.71 3.52
N SER A 64 -6.03 2.87 4.12
CA SER A 64 -4.66 3.24 4.50
C SER A 64 -3.80 3.63 3.28
N ALA A 65 -3.86 2.84 2.21
CA ALA A 65 -3.15 3.12 0.96
C ALA A 65 -3.63 4.41 0.28
N ALA A 66 -4.94 4.64 0.25
CA ALA A 66 -5.51 5.86 -0.31
C ALA A 66 -5.05 7.11 0.46
N GLY A 67 -4.96 7.03 1.79
CA GLY A 67 -4.55 8.15 2.64
C GLY A 67 -3.09 8.59 2.48
N ILE A 68 -2.20 7.71 2.01
CA ILE A 68 -0.79 8.06 1.73
C ILE A 68 -0.49 8.25 0.24
N GLY A 69 -1.47 8.05 -0.65
CA GLY A 69 -1.27 8.14 -2.10
C GLY A 69 -0.69 6.87 -2.76
N ALA A 70 -0.74 5.71 -2.09
CA ALA A 70 -0.28 4.43 -2.63
C ALA A 70 -1.33 3.81 -3.58
N GLY A 71 -1.57 4.45 -4.71
CA GLY A 71 -2.70 4.16 -5.59
C GLY A 71 -2.73 2.73 -6.15
N ALA A 72 -1.57 2.13 -6.45
CA ALA A 72 -1.50 0.76 -6.91
C ALA A 72 -2.01 -0.25 -5.86
N VAL A 73 -1.62 -0.06 -4.60
CA VAL A 73 -2.09 -0.88 -3.47
C VAL A 73 -3.59 -0.69 -3.25
N ALA A 74 -4.08 0.56 -3.29
CA ALA A 74 -5.50 0.84 -3.12
C ALA A 74 -6.37 0.14 -4.19
N ARG A 75 -5.93 0.16 -5.46
CA ARG A 75 -6.63 -0.54 -6.56
C ARG A 75 -6.58 -2.06 -6.40
N ALA A 76 -5.43 -2.62 -6.02
CA ALA A 76 -5.30 -4.06 -5.80
C ALA A 76 -6.15 -4.53 -4.60
N ALA A 77 -6.24 -3.72 -3.55
CA ALA A 77 -7.08 -3.99 -2.40
C ALA A 77 -8.57 -3.96 -2.77
N GLU A 78 -9.00 -2.98 -3.58
CA GLU A 78 -10.36 -2.94 -4.10
C GLU A 78 -10.69 -4.15 -5.01
N ALA A 79 -9.75 -4.58 -5.85
CA ALA A 79 -9.91 -5.80 -6.63
C ALA A 79 -10.05 -7.05 -5.73
N THR A 80 -9.32 -7.07 -4.62
CA THR A 80 -9.40 -8.13 -3.60
C THR A 80 -10.75 -8.12 -2.89
N GLU A 81 -11.31 -6.96 -2.54
CA GLU A 81 -12.67 -6.85 -1.99
C GLU A 81 -13.73 -7.44 -2.93
N ARG A 82 -13.59 -7.21 -4.25
CA ARG A 82 -14.50 -7.78 -5.26
C ARG A 82 -14.31 -9.29 -5.37
N ALA A 83 -13.07 -9.76 -5.46
CA ALA A 83 -12.75 -11.19 -5.60
C ALA A 83 -13.13 -12.02 -4.37
N ALA A 84 -13.10 -11.41 -3.16
CA ALA A 84 -13.54 -12.06 -1.93
C ALA A 84 -15.04 -12.45 -1.96
N ARG A 85 -15.83 -11.91 -2.88
CA ARG A 85 -17.25 -12.28 -3.06
C ARG A 85 -17.45 -13.39 -4.10
N GLY A 86 -16.39 -13.76 -4.81
CA GLY A 86 -16.37 -14.79 -5.85
C GLY A 86 -15.87 -16.14 -5.33
N SER A 87 -15.13 -16.86 -6.18
CA SER A 87 -14.55 -18.15 -5.82
C SER A 87 -13.31 -18.01 -4.93
N VAL A 88 -12.93 -19.10 -4.26
CA VAL A 88 -11.72 -19.15 -3.42
C VAL A 88 -10.47 -18.93 -4.26
N GLU A 89 -10.45 -19.43 -5.50
CA GLU A 89 -9.34 -19.28 -6.44
C GLU A 89 -9.19 -17.82 -6.89
N GLU A 90 -10.30 -17.14 -7.20
CA GLU A 90 -10.30 -15.72 -7.53
C GLU A 90 -9.79 -14.86 -6.37
N CYS A 91 -10.29 -15.15 -5.16
CA CYS A 91 -9.87 -14.49 -3.93
C CYS A 91 -8.37 -14.67 -3.68
N THR A 92 -7.87 -15.90 -3.77
CA THR A 92 -6.44 -16.23 -3.58
C THR A 92 -5.57 -15.49 -4.60
N ALA A 93 -5.93 -15.54 -5.88
CA ALA A 93 -5.19 -14.85 -6.93
C ALA A 93 -5.22 -13.32 -6.77
N ALA A 94 -6.29 -12.75 -6.20
CA ALA A 94 -6.35 -11.32 -5.90
C ALA A 94 -5.44 -10.95 -4.71
N VAL A 95 -5.42 -11.76 -3.66
CA VAL A 95 -4.52 -11.59 -2.50
C VAL A 95 -3.05 -11.66 -2.93
N ASP A 96 -2.69 -12.54 -3.88
CA ASP A 96 -1.32 -12.61 -4.41
C ASP A 96 -0.92 -11.34 -5.17
N ARG A 97 -1.79 -10.80 -6.03
CA ARG A 97 -1.54 -9.53 -6.74
C ARG A 97 -1.45 -8.35 -5.77
N LEU A 98 -2.28 -8.34 -4.72
CA LEU A 98 -2.20 -7.35 -3.66
C LEU A 98 -0.87 -7.43 -2.90
N ALA A 99 -0.40 -8.64 -2.59
CA ALA A 99 0.89 -8.84 -1.94
C ALA A 99 2.07 -8.31 -2.78
N GLU A 100 2.01 -8.49 -4.10
CA GLU A 100 3.02 -7.95 -5.01
C GLU A 100 3.01 -6.41 -5.02
N ALA A 101 1.83 -5.79 -5.14
CA ALA A 101 1.69 -4.34 -5.08
C ALA A 101 2.19 -3.76 -3.74
N VAL A 102 1.89 -4.44 -2.62
CA VAL A 102 2.39 -4.06 -1.28
C VAL A 102 3.91 -4.18 -1.23
N THR A 103 4.48 -5.26 -1.77
CA THR A 103 5.94 -5.45 -1.78
C THR A 103 6.66 -4.32 -2.52
N GLN A 104 6.13 -3.92 -3.69
CA GLN A 104 6.65 -2.80 -4.46
C GLN A 104 6.55 -1.47 -3.68
N ALA A 105 5.39 -1.18 -3.09
CA ALA A 105 5.18 0.01 -2.29
C ALA A 105 6.11 0.09 -1.08
N ARG A 106 6.26 -1.00 -0.34
CA ARG A 106 7.17 -1.10 0.82
C ARG A 106 8.63 -0.90 0.43
N ALA A 107 9.07 -1.51 -0.67
CA ALA A 107 10.43 -1.33 -1.17
C ALA A 107 10.72 0.15 -1.50
N PHE A 108 9.76 0.83 -2.14
CA PHE A 108 9.85 2.25 -2.46
C PHE A 108 9.84 3.13 -1.19
N ILE A 109 8.93 2.87 -0.25
CA ILE A 109 8.88 3.57 1.04
C ILE A 109 10.20 3.44 1.80
N ALA A 110 10.77 2.23 1.86
CA ALA A 110 12.04 2.01 2.53
C ALA A 110 13.19 2.79 1.84
N GLN A 111 13.14 2.98 0.52
CA GLN A 111 14.09 3.85 -0.19
C GLN A 111 13.94 5.32 0.21
N LEU A 112 12.70 5.83 0.33
CA LEU A 112 12.42 7.21 0.73
C LEU A 112 12.89 7.49 2.16
N LEU A 113 12.56 6.62 3.11
CA LEU A 113 12.96 6.78 4.52
C LEU A 113 14.49 6.83 4.66
N ARG A 114 15.21 5.92 3.99
CA ARG A 114 16.68 5.94 3.95
C ARG A 114 17.28 7.18 3.30
N GLN A 115 16.58 7.81 2.35
CA GLN A 115 17.07 9.02 1.70
C GLN A 115 16.99 10.22 2.63
N ALA A 116 15.89 10.34 3.37
CA ALA A 116 15.68 11.44 4.30
C ALA A 116 16.59 11.35 5.54
N ASP A 117 16.91 10.13 6.02
CA ASP A 117 17.91 9.95 7.08
C ASP A 117 19.31 10.43 6.68
N ARG A 118 19.62 10.48 5.37
CA ARG A 118 20.90 11.01 4.86
C ARG A 118 20.90 12.53 4.67
N GLN A 119 19.74 13.18 4.79
CA GLN A 119 19.58 14.62 4.60
C GLN A 119 19.41 15.37 5.93
N ALA A 120 19.25 14.64 7.04
CA ALA A 120 19.25 15.13 8.41
C ALA A 120 20.68 15.21 8.98
#